data_AF-A0A376W2E6-F1
#
_entry.id   AF-A0A376W2E6-F1
#
_cell.length_a   1.000
_cell.length_b   1.000
_cell.length_c   1.000
_cell.angle_alpha   90.00
_cell.angle_beta   90.00
_cell.angle_gamma   90.00
#
_symmetry.space_group_name_H-M   'P 1'
#
loop_
_entity.id
_entity.type
_entity.pdbx_description
1 polymer ?
#
loop_
_entity_poly.entity_id
_entity_poly.type
_entity_poly.pdbx_seq_one_letter_code
_entity_poly.pdbx_strand_id
1 'polypeptide(L)'
;MILFTLLVTLIYFLPGEDSFYSAPYEYSRGSSKSCSGAFVDDPDLQKTIFICYPYGDYQDGNVIYVKKRVNALGAVVTYAYATSGRFRFD
;
A
#
# COMPACT_ATOMS: atom_id res chain seq x y z
N MET A 1 17.59 -5.17 5.96
CA MET A 1 16.69 -4.03 6.28
C MET A 1 17.30 -2.69 5.91
N ILE A 2 18.53 -2.35 6.33
CA ILE A 2 19.19 -1.05 6.06
C ILE A 2 19.22 -0.66 4.56
N LEU A 3 19.59 -1.59 3.68
CA LEU A 3 19.65 -1.31 2.24
C LEU A 3 18.27 -0.98 1.63
N PHE A 4 17.23 -1.71 2.04
CA PHE A 4 15.86 -1.46 1.60
C PHE A 4 15.32 -0.12 2.12
N THR A 5 15.58 0.23 3.37
CA THR A 5 15.18 1.53 3.91
C THR A 5 15.87 2.68 3.19
N LEU A 6 17.16 2.54 2.85
CA LEU A 6 17.88 3.56 2.07
C LEU A 6 17.29 3.72 0.66
N LEU A 7 16.95 2.62 0.00
CA LEU A 7 16.31 2.64 -1.32
C LEU A 7 14.93 3.32 -1.26
N VAL A 8 14.09 2.97 -0.28
CA VAL A 8 12.77 3.60 -0.10
C VAL A 8 12.92 5.09 0.17
N THR A 9 13.87 5.51 1.02
CA THR A 9 14.11 6.94 1.26
C THR A 9 14.56 7.67 0.01
N LEU A 10 15.46 7.08 -0.80
CA LEU A 10 15.90 7.70 -2.05
C LEU A 10 14.72 7.89 -3.02
N ILE A 11 13.90 6.85 -3.20
CA ILE A 11 12.71 6.93 -4.06
C ILE A 11 11.73 7.97 -3.51
N TYR A 12 11.56 8.07 -2.20
CA TYR A 12 10.65 9.05 -1.59
C TYR A 12 11.10 10.52 -1.79
N PHE A 13 12.41 10.78 -1.73
CA PHE A 13 12.97 12.13 -1.88
C PHE A 13 13.00 12.62 -3.34
N LEU A 14 12.98 11.71 -4.30
CA LEU A 14 12.88 12.10 -5.71
C LEU A 14 11.53 12.76 -5.99
N PRO A 15 11.49 13.81 -6.84
CA PRO A 15 10.25 14.43 -7.25
C PRO A 15 9.36 13.37 -7.91
N GLY A 16 8.12 13.29 -7.43
CA GLY A 16 7.14 12.33 -7.87
C GLY A 16 5.73 12.88 -7.66
N GLU A 17 4.79 12.36 -8.42
CA GLU A 17 3.38 12.74 -8.33
C GLU A 17 2.72 11.96 -7.18
N ASP A 18 1.85 12.64 -6.43
CA ASP A 18 1.02 11.98 -5.44
C ASP A 18 -0.14 11.28 -6.16
N SER A 19 -0.29 9.97 -5.96
CA SER A 19 -1.35 9.15 -6.54
C SER A 19 -2.21 8.51 -5.45
N PHE A 20 -3.50 8.36 -5.75
CA PHE A 20 -4.52 7.90 -4.84
C PHE A 20 -5.47 6.96 -5.56
N TYR A 21 -5.75 5.80 -4.97
CA TYR A 21 -6.73 4.88 -5.51
C TYR A 21 -7.39 4.06 -4.41
N SER A 22 -8.54 3.48 -4.73
CA SER A 22 -9.15 2.42 -3.93
C SER A 22 -9.31 1.18 -4.78
N ALA A 23 -9.09 0.02 -4.16
CA ALA A 23 -9.16 -1.27 -4.84
C ALA A 23 -9.60 -2.36 -3.86
N PRO A 24 -10.21 -3.45 -4.37
CA PRO A 24 -10.31 -4.67 -3.59
C PRO A 24 -8.91 -5.20 -3.26
N TYR A 25 -8.79 -5.92 -2.15
CA TYR A 25 -7.54 -6.53 -1.74
C TYR A 25 -7.77 -7.95 -1.20
N GLU A 26 -6.71 -8.75 -1.18
CA GLU A 26 -6.69 -10.05 -0.54
C GLU A 26 -5.87 -9.98 0.75
N TYR A 27 -6.49 -10.32 1.88
CA TYR A 27 -5.79 -10.41 3.15
C TYR A 27 -4.83 -11.59 3.16
N SER A 28 -3.61 -11.36 3.64
CA SER A 28 -2.66 -12.42 3.95
C SER A 28 -2.17 -12.31 5.39
N ARG A 29 -2.25 -13.43 6.10
CA ARG A 29 -1.69 -13.56 7.45
C ARG A 29 -0.16 -13.64 7.37
N GLY A 30 0.50 -12.79 8.15
CA GLY A 30 1.96 -12.79 8.30
C GLY A 30 2.46 -13.94 9.17
N SER A 31 3.78 -14.10 9.21
CA SER A 31 4.49 -15.09 10.02
C SER A 31 5.56 -14.42 10.89
N SER A 32 6.34 -15.17 11.65
CA SER A 32 7.48 -14.60 12.39
C SER A 32 8.55 -13.96 11.47
N LYS A 33 8.51 -14.24 10.16
CA LYS A 33 9.45 -13.73 9.15
C LYS A 33 8.81 -12.72 8.18
N SER A 34 7.51 -12.45 8.30
CA SER A 34 6.77 -11.60 7.36
C SER A 34 5.65 -10.81 8.05
N CYS A 35 5.24 -9.69 7.46
CA CYS A 35 4.11 -8.92 7.96
C CYS A 35 2.77 -9.52 7.54
N SER A 36 1.72 -9.29 8.33
CA SER A 36 0.34 -9.45 7.85
C SER A 36 -0.03 -8.24 7.00
N GLY A 37 -0.89 -8.41 6.02
CA GLY A 37 -1.17 -7.31 5.09
C GLY A 37 -2.17 -7.63 4.01
N ALA A 38 -2.11 -6.80 2.97
CA ALA A 38 -3.05 -6.79 1.87
C ALA A 38 -2.31 -6.91 0.53
N PHE A 39 -2.65 -7.91 -0.28
CA PHE A 39 -2.32 -7.92 -1.70
C PHE A 39 -3.30 -7.05 -2.46
N VAL A 40 -2.80 -6.06 -3.20
CA VAL A 40 -3.62 -5.11 -3.94
C VAL A 40 -3.01 -4.86 -5.31
N ASP A 41 -3.85 -4.81 -6.34
CA ASP A 41 -3.42 -4.45 -7.68
C ASP A 41 -3.22 -2.94 -7.79
N ASP A 42 -1.96 -2.54 -8.02
CA ASP A 42 -1.57 -1.15 -8.13
C ASP A 42 -1.72 -0.67 -9.58
N PRO A 43 -2.61 0.30 -9.87
CA PRO A 43 -2.92 0.70 -11.25
C PRO A 43 -1.76 1.43 -11.94
N ASP A 44 -0.93 2.16 -11.19
CA ASP A 44 0.18 2.94 -11.78
C ASP A 44 1.39 2.05 -12.08
N LEU A 45 1.65 1.05 -11.23
CA LEU A 45 2.71 0.07 -11.45
C LEU A 45 2.27 -1.09 -12.35
N GLN A 46 0.96 -1.26 -12.55
CA GLN A 46 0.34 -2.39 -13.26
C GLN A 46 0.79 -3.75 -12.69
N LYS A 47 0.89 -3.81 -11.36
CA LYS A 47 1.39 -4.98 -10.61
C LYS A 47 0.68 -5.12 -9.29
N THR A 48 0.54 -6.35 -8.82
CA THR A 48 0.12 -6.62 -7.44
C THR A 48 1.26 -6.27 -6.48
N ILE A 49 0.96 -5.43 -5.49
CA ILE A 49 1.85 -5.07 -4.39
C ILE A 49 1.33 -5.66 -3.08
N PHE A 50 2.23 -5.85 -2.11
CA PHE A 50 1.87 -6.28 -0.76
C PHE A 50 2.08 -5.14 0.23
N ILE A 51 1.00 -4.69 0.87
CA ILE A 51 1.03 -3.63 1.86
C ILE A 51 1.00 -4.24 3.26
N CYS A 52 2.09 -4.08 4.01
CA CYS A 52 2.20 -4.51 5.40
C CYS A 52 1.37 -3.62 6.34
N TYR A 53 0.57 -4.24 7.22
CA TYR A 53 -0.13 -3.59 8.32
C TYR A 53 -0.84 -2.28 7.94
N PRO A 54 -1.69 -2.26 6.89
CA PRO A 54 -2.49 -1.08 6.59
C PRO A 54 -3.40 -0.75 7.79
N TYR A 55 -3.74 0.52 7.94
CA TYR A 55 -4.63 0.97 9.01
C TYR A 55 -6.05 0.41 8.82
N GLY A 56 -6.84 0.39 9.89
CA GLY A 56 -8.24 -0.07 9.84
C GLY A 56 -8.39 -1.59 9.93
N ASP A 57 -9.52 -2.09 9.42
CA ASP A 57 -9.91 -3.49 9.51
C ASP A 57 -9.48 -4.23 8.25
N TYR A 58 -8.18 -4.49 8.13
CA TYR A 58 -7.60 -5.17 6.96
C TYR A 58 -7.64 -6.69 7.04
N GLN A 59 -8.20 -7.25 8.11
CA GLN A 59 -8.40 -8.70 8.24
C GLN A 59 -9.76 -9.09 7.71
N ASP A 60 -10.79 -8.28 7.99
CA ASP A 60 -12.18 -8.55 7.63
C ASP A 60 -12.75 -7.54 6.61
N GLY A 61 -12.01 -6.48 6.27
CA GLY A 61 -12.38 -5.51 5.23
C GLY A 61 -12.22 -6.07 3.82
N ASN A 62 -12.73 -5.34 2.82
CA ASN A 62 -12.70 -5.77 1.42
C ASN A 62 -12.22 -4.69 0.44
N VAL A 63 -12.01 -3.45 0.91
CA VAL A 63 -11.51 -2.34 0.11
C VAL A 63 -10.37 -1.66 0.85
N ILE A 64 -9.30 -1.33 0.14
CA ILE A 64 -8.18 -0.56 0.66
C ILE A 64 -8.05 0.76 -0.11
N TYR A 65 -7.86 1.85 0.63
CA TYR A 65 -7.52 3.15 0.09
C TYR A 65 -6.02 3.34 0.21
N VAL A 66 -5.36 3.65 -0.90
CA VAL A 66 -3.89 3.78 -0.98
C VAL A 66 -3.53 5.17 -1.43
N LYS A 67 -2.70 5.86 -0.64
CA LYS A 67 -1.98 7.06 -1.04
C LYS A 67 -0.51 6.72 -1.19
N LYS A 68 0.07 7.11 -2.31
CA LYS A 68 1.47 6.85 -2.62
C LYS A 68 2.08 8.03 -3.39
N ARG A 69 3.40 8.03 -3.45
CA ARG A 69 4.17 8.88 -4.37
C ARG A 69 4.77 8.01 -5.46
N VAL A 70 4.62 8.40 -6.71
CA VAL A 70 5.10 7.66 -7.89
C VAL A 70 6.14 8.50 -8.63
N ASN A 71 7.23 7.88 -9.05
CA ASN A 71 8.26 8.49 -9.90
C ASN A 71 8.89 7.46 -10.82
N ALA A 72 9.88 7.90 -11.60
CA ALA A 72 10.57 7.06 -12.59
C ALA A 72 11.26 5.81 -12.00
N LEU A 73 11.56 5.78 -10.70
CA LEU A 73 12.17 4.61 -10.03
C LEU A 73 11.14 3.65 -9.42
N GLY A 74 9.87 4.05 -9.29
CA GLY A 74 8.81 3.22 -8.73
C GLY A 74 7.82 4.01 -7.89
N ALA A 75 7.28 3.39 -6.84
CA ALA A 75 6.32 4.02 -5.94
C ALA A 75 6.63 3.74 -4.46
N VAL A 76 6.26 4.71 -3.62
CA VAL A 76 6.31 4.58 -2.15
C VAL A 76 4.91 4.81 -1.60
N VAL A 77 4.33 3.78 -1.00
CA VAL A 77 3.06 3.91 -0.27
C VAL A 77 3.30 4.74 0.99
N THR A 78 2.60 5.87 1.09
CA THR A 78 2.71 6.79 2.22
C THR A 78 1.58 6.61 3.23
N TYR A 79 0.44 6.09 2.80
CA TYR A 79 -0.70 5.80 3.66
C TYR A 79 -1.58 4.73 3.01
N ALA A 80 -2.09 3.81 3.83
CA ALA A 80 -3.04 2.81 3.41
C ALA A 80 -4.06 2.52 4.51
N TYR A 81 -5.34 2.50 4.17
CA TYR A 81 -6.44 2.25 5.10
C TYR A 81 -7.43 1.25 4.50
N ALA A 82 -7.64 0.13 5.18
CA ALA A 82 -8.59 -0.89 4.81
C ALA A 82 -9.89 -0.73 5.59
N THR A 83 -11.00 -0.99 4.89
CA THR A 83 -12.33 -0.97 5.48
C THR A 83 -13.21 -2.00 4.79
N SER A 84 -14.30 -2.38 5.46
CA SER A 84 -15.44 -2.96 4.73
C SER A 84 -16.08 -1.81 3.95
N GLY A 85 -16.42 -2.01 2.68
CA GLY A 85 -16.90 -0.99 1.71
C GLY A 85 -18.20 -0.27 2.07
N ARG A 86 -18.52 -0.17 3.36
CA ARG A 86 -19.65 0.48 3.99
C ARG A 86 -19.36 1.92 4.43
N PHE A 87 -18.10 2.37 4.43
CA PHE A 87 -17.75 3.78 4.65
C PHE A 87 -17.47 4.49 3.33
N ARG A 88 -18.46 5.28 2.87
CA ARG A 88 -18.23 6.45 2.02
C ARG A 88 -17.67 7.55 2.90
N PHE A 89 -16.59 8.19 2.46
CA PHE A 89 -16.25 9.51 2.96
C PHE A 89 -17.16 10.48 2.21
N ASP A 90 -18.26 10.85 2.86
CA ASP A 90 -19.11 11.97 2.45
C ASP A 90 -18.40 13.30 2.74
#